data_AF-A0A2D5MLH9-F1
#
_entry.id   AF-A0A2D5MLH9-F1
#
_cell.length_a   1.000
_cell.length_b   1.000
_cell.length_c   1.000
_cell.angle_alpha   90.00
_cell.angle_beta   90.00
_cell.angle_gamma   90.00
#
_symmetry.space_group_name_H-M   'P 1'
#
loop_
_entity.id
_entity.type
_entity.pdbx_description
1 polymer ?
#
loop_
_entity_poly.entity_id
_entity_poly.type
_entity_poly.pdbx_seq_one_letter_code
_entity_poly.pdbx_strand_id
1 'polypeptide(L)'
;MIIQNKIITYLSGIVMTYFLSELLKTSPIIHKNPRNVQKYEHCVNVLSQSVYHLKDVYNMCDTLHVVDDSFNNFTCDLVHLLLYCYALVQNNLHSSLLGADYWFLCNAAVIIYSLITQCTFFEFSYSSSSVYTVGQVYFNVALCIILIGVLLKQVYQKRANFHMLLAIVLGYTTLYVMIRSVAEEVHFHFHHVFVSTIILCFFTKFEYNFDRYTHAILIGILIQGFSFFTVNEIFIFSTDYVSPPSLEYISCLFAISFVIWFILKRLYRHTKKQNEEEVHEYQII
;
A
#
# COMPACT_ATOMS: atom_id res chain seq x y z
N MET A 1 26.06 14.17 4.16
CA MET A 1 26.76 12.93 3.76
C MET A 1 26.20 11.66 4.44
N ILE A 2 26.23 11.52 5.77
CA ILE A 2 25.77 10.28 6.44
C ILE A 2 24.30 9.94 6.14
N ILE A 3 23.38 10.91 6.25
CA ILE A 3 21.95 10.68 5.97
C ILE A 3 21.69 10.30 4.50
N GLN A 4 22.40 10.95 3.57
CA GLN A 4 22.28 10.66 2.14
C GLN A 4 22.68 9.20 1.84
N ASN A 5 23.77 8.72 2.43
CA ASN A 5 24.20 7.33 2.26
C ASN A 5 23.15 6.34 2.78
N LYS A 6 22.50 6.63 3.91
CA LYS A 6 21.45 5.76 4.46
C LYS A 6 20.24 5.67 3.52
N ILE A 7 19.80 6.80 2.96
CA ILE A 7 18.67 6.83 2.03
C ILE A 7 19.00 6.03 0.78
N ILE A 8 20.19 6.25 0.20
CA ILE A 8 20.63 5.52 -1.00
C ILE A 8 20.66 4.02 -0.73
N THR A 9 21.26 3.56 0.37
CA THR A 9 21.29 2.14 0.72
C THR A 9 19.89 1.56 0.90
N TYR A 10 18.98 2.30 1.54
CA TYR A 10 17.61 1.85 1.73
C TYR A 10 16.85 1.73 0.41
N LEU A 11 16.94 2.74 -0.45
CA LEU A 11 16.31 2.73 -1.79
C LEU A 11 16.90 1.63 -2.67
N SER A 12 18.21 1.40 -2.63
CA SER A 12 18.84 0.28 -3.35
C SER A 12 18.31 -1.08 -2.90
N GLY A 13 18.05 -1.25 -1.60
CA GLY A 13 17.42 -2.46 -1.07
C GLY A 13 16.00 -2.67 -1.60
N ILE A 14 15.21 -1.60 -1.73
CA ILE A 14 13.88 -1.63 -2.35
C ILE A 14 13.98 -2.04 -3.82
N VAL A 15 14.87 -1.40 -4.60
CA VAL A 15 15.08 -1.72 -6.02
C VAL A 15 15.46 -3.20 -6.19
N MET A 16 16.40 -3.70 -5.39
CA MET A 16 16.82 -5.10 -5.42
C MET A 16 15.64 -6.05 -5.15
N THR A 17 14.83 -5.72 -4.13
CA THR A 17 13.69 -6.55 -3.72
C THR A 17 12.56 -6.50 -4.75
N TYR A 18 12.36 -5.35 -5.40
CA TYR A 18 11.42 -5.19 -6.50
C TYR A 18 11.85 -6.01 -7.72
N PHE A 19 13.14 -5.98 -8.10
CA PHE A 19 13.65 -6.80 -9.19
C PHE A 19 13.53 -8.30 -8.91
N LEU A 20 13.71 -8.73 -7.65
CA LEU A 20 13.42 -10.11 -7.26
C LEU A 20 11.93 -10.45 -7.46
N SER A 21 11.03 -9.54 -7.08
CA SER A 21 9.60 -9.72 -7.27
C SER A 21 9.23 -9.86 -8.76
N GLU A 22 9.78 -9.02 -9.63
CA GLU A 22 9.60 -9.10 -11.08
C GLU A 22 10.18 -10.39 -11.68
N LEU A 23 11.34 -10.84 -11.19
CA LEU A 23 11.91 -12.14 -11.56
C LEU A 23 10.99 -13.31 -11.17
N LEU A 24 10.37 -13.25 -10.00
CA LEU A 24 9.41 -14.26 -9.57
C LEU A 24 8.13 -14.21 -10.39
N LYS A 25 7.61 -13.02 -10.68
CA LYS A 25 6.42 -12.78 -11.51
C LYS A 25 6.56 -13.42 -12.90
N THR A 26 7.73 -13.29 -13.50
CA THR A 26 8.08 -13.90 -14.81
C THR A 26 8.43 -15.39 -14.73
N SER A 27 8.59 -15.95 -13.52
CA SER A 27 8.97 -17.35 -13.36
C SER A 27 7.86 -18.29 -13.86
N PRO A 28 8.20 -19.45 -14.46
CA PRO A 28 7.20 -20.41 -14.93
C PRO A 28 6.27 -20.93 -13.83
N ILE A 29 6.73 -20.94 -12.58
CA ILE A 29 5.95 -21.43 -11.42
C ILE A 29 4.72 -20.54 -11.19
N ILE A 30 4.87 -19.23 -11.39
CA ILE A 30 3.80 -18.24 -11.19
C ILE A 30 3.08 -17.98 -12.53
N HIS A 31 3.83 -17.73 -13.60
CA HIS A 31 3.27 -17.34 -14.89
C HIS A 31 2.45 -18.46 -15.55
N LYS A 32 2.88 -19.73 -15.46
CA LYS A 32 2.15 -20.89 -16.03
C LYS A 32 1.15 -21.51 -15.06
N ASN A 33 0.78 -20.83 -13.98
CA ASN A 33 -0.29 -21.32 -13.12
C ASN A 33 -1.58 -21.44 -13.95
N PRO A 34 -2.22 -22.63 -14.04
CA PRO A 34 -3.45 -22.83 -14.80
C PRO A 34 -4.55 -21.80 -14.48
N ARG A 35 -4.54 -21.21 -13.28
CA ARG A 35 -5.48 -20.16 -12.90
C ARG A 35 -5.24 -18.83 -13.59
N ASN A 36 -3.98 -18.44 -13.82
CA ASN A 36 -3.66 -17.22 -14.54
C ASN A 36 -4.08 -17.34 -16.00
N VAL A 37 -3.89 -18.54 -16.57
CA VAL A 37 -4.41 -18.90 -17.90
C VAL A 37 -5.94 -18.84 -17.92
N GLN A 38 -6.63 -19.42 -16.92
CA GLN A 38 -8.10 -19.35 -16.83
C GLN A 38 -8.64 -17.94 -16.67
N LYS A 39 -8.00 -17.07 -15.89
CA LYS A 39 -8.39 -15.65 -15.75
C LYS A 39 -8.25 -14.90 -17.07
N TYR A 40 -7.15 -15.13 -17.77
CA TYR A 40 -6.92 -14.57 -19.08
C TYR A 40 -7.98 -15.05 -20.09
N GLU A 41 -8.22 -16.35 -20.16
CA GLU A 41 -9.26 -16.94 -21.01
C GLU A 41 -10.66 -16.41 -20.66
N HIS A 42 -10.96 -16.20 -19.37
CA HIS A 42 -12.21 -15.61 -18.94
C HIS A 42 -12.36 -14.16 -19.43
N CYS A 43 -11.31 -13.34 -19.32
CA CYS A 43 -11.31 -11.99 -19.89
C CYS A 43 -11.61 -12.01 -21.39
N VAL A 44 -10.91 -12.88 -22.13
CA VAL A 44 -11.10 -13.01 -23.59
C VAL A 44 -12.54 -13.41 -23.88
N ASN A 45 -13.10 -14.37 -23.12
CA ASN A 45 -14.47 -14.83 -23.30
C ASN A 45 -15.51 -13.74 -23.01
N VAL A 46 -15.30 -12.89 -21.99
CA VAL A 46 -16.23 -11.80 -21.65
C VAL A 46 -16.14 -10.65 -22.66
N LEU A 47 -14.92 -10.22 -23.02
CA LEU A 47 -14.73 -9.11 -23.94
C LEU A 47 -15.04 -9.48 -25.40
N SER A 48 -14.82 -10.72 -25.80
CA SER A 48 -15.23 -11.20 -27.13
C SER A 48 -16.74 -11.23 -27.34
N GLN A 49 -17.54 -11.22 -26.26
CA GLN A 49 -19.00 -11.07 -26.35
C GLN A 49 -19.44 -9.61 -26.59
N SER A 50 -18.57 -8.63 -26.38
CA SER A 50 -18.92 -7.19 -26.37
C SER A 50 -18.13 -6.33 -27.36
N VAL A 51 -16.96 -6.78 -27.84
CA VAL A 51 -16.07 -6.04 -28.75
C VAL A 51 -15.98 -6.73 -30.11
N TYR A 52 -16.08 -5.96 -31.20
CA TYR A 52 -16.20 -6.46 -32.58
C TYR A 52 -14.90 -7.04 -33.19
N HIS A 53 -13.73 -6.85 -32.56
CA HIS A 53 -12.45 -7.35 -33.07
C HIS A 53 -11.69 -8.15 -32.03
N LEU A 54 -11.49 -9.44 -32.32
CA LEU A 54 -10.77 -10.38 -31.45
C LEU A 54 -9.34 -9.93 -31.13
N LYS A 55 -8.69 -9.22 -32.06
CA LYS A 55 -7.36 -8.63 -31.84
C LYS A 55 -7.35 -7.57 -30.75
N ASP A 56 -8.40 -6.74 -30.70
CA ASP A 56 -8.52 -5.68 -29.68
C ASP A 56 -8.89 -6.29 -28.32
N VAL A 57 -9.67 -7.38 -28.32
CA VAL A 57 -9.95 -8.18 -27.11
C VAL A 57 -8.68 -8.77 -26.52
N TYR A 58 -7.85 -9.42 -27.34
CA TYR A 58 -6.57 -9.96 -26.86
C TYR A 58 -5.66 -8.85 -26.35
N ASN A 59 -5.50 -7.74 -27.09
CA ASN A 59 -4.71 -6.60 -26.62
C ASN A 59 -5.23 -6.02 -25.29
N MET A 60 -6.55 -5.90 -25.12
CA MET A 60 -7.17 -5.43 -23.87
C MET A 60 -6.94 -6.42 -22.73
N CYS A 61 -7.10 -7.72 -22.97
CA CYS A 61 -6.83 -8.74 -21.96
C CYS A 61 -5.35 -8.87 -21.62
N ASP A 62 -4.44 -8.70 -22.58
CA ASP A 62 -2.99 -8.63 -22.36
C ASP A 62 -2.62 -7.43 -21.49
N THR A 63 -3.31 -6.29 -21.71
CA THR A 63 -3.17 -5.07 -20.90
C THR A 63 -3.74 -5.24 -19.48
N LEU A 64 -4.87 -5.95 -19.34
CA LEU A 64 -5.56 -6.15 -18.05
C LEU A 64 -4.98 -7.29 -17.21
N HIS A 65 -4.36 -8.30 -17.84
CA HIS A 65 -3.92 -9.54 -17.20
C HIS A 65 -2.41 -9.82 -17.34
N VAL A 66 -1.60 -8.76 -17.35
CA VAL A 66 -0.17 -8.85 -16.98
C VAL A 66 0.70 -9.56 -18.03
N VAL A 67 0.36 -9.47 -19.32
CA VAL A 67 1.25 -9.95 -20.39
C VAL A 67 2.10 -8.83 -20.98
N ASP A 68 1.61 -7.59 -20.98
CA ASP A 68 2.38 -6.41 -21.36
C ASP A 68 2.60 -5.47 -20.16
N ASP A 69 3.44 -5.88 -19.21
CA ASP A 69 4.17 -4.90 -18.40
C ASP A 69 5.13 -4.16 -19.33
N SER A 70 4.60 -3.14 -20.02
CA SER A 70 5.45 -2.24 -20.79
C SER A 70 6.58 -1.75 -19.88
N PHE A 71 7.78 -1.58 -20.44
CA PHE A 71 8.90 -1.02 -19.68
C PHE A 71 8.53 0.31 -18.99
N ASN A 72 7.57 1.05 -19.58
CA ASN A 72 7.00 2.25 -18.99
C ASN A 72 6.21 1.97 -17.71
N ASN A 73 5.34 0.97 -17.68
CA ASN A 73 4.58 0.58 -16.47
C ASN A 73 5.53 0.11 -15.37
N PHE A 74 6.47 -0.78 -15.68
CA PHE A 74 7.54 -1.20 -14.76
C PHE A 74 8.29 -0.01 -14.15
N THR A 75 8.70 0.95 -14.99
CA THR A 75 9.44 2.13 -14.53
C THR A 75 8.58 3.03 -13.65
N CYS A 76 7.33 3.28 -14.06
CA CYS A 76 6.38 4.06 -13.30
C CYS A 76 6.11 3.42 -11.93
N ASP A 77 5.82 2.12 -11.87
CA ASP A 77 5.53 1.40 -10.63
C ASP A 77 6.74 1.41 -9.69
N LEU A 78 7.94 1.21 -10.21
CA LEU A 78 9.17 1.32 -9.43
C LEU A 78 9.34 2.73 -8.84
N VAL A 79 9.11 3.78 -9.63
CA VAL A 79 9.19 5.18 -9.14
C VAL A 79 8.15 5.44 -8.05
N HIS A 80 6.90 5.03 -8.25
CA HIS A 80 5.85 5.18 -7.24
C HIS A 80 6.20 4.42 -5.96
N LEU A 81 6.69 3.18 -6.07
CA LEU A 81 7.11 2.36 -4.94
C LEU A 81 8.25 3.02 -4.15
N LEU A 82 9.26 3.57 -4.84
CA LEU A 82 10.37 4.26 -4.19
C LEU A 82 9.91 5.49 -3.42
N LEU A 83 9.04 6.32 -4.02
CA LEU A 83 8.46 7.49 -3.37
C LEU A 83 7.60 7.09 -2.16
N TYR A 84 6.80 6.03 -2.32
CA TYR A 84 5.92 5.52 -1.28
C TYR A 84 6.69 5.00 -0.06
N CYS A 85 7.66 4.11 -0.30
CA CYS A 85 8.51 3.57 0.76
C CYS A 85 9.37 4.66 1.41
N TYR A 86 9.87 5.62 0.64
CA TYR A 86 10.58 6.77 1.20
C TYR A 86 9.70 7.57 2.16
N ALA A 87 8.45 7.88 1.77
CA ALA A 87 7.50 8.60 2.62
C ALA A 87 7.19 7.85 3.93
N LEU A 88 7.16 6.51 3.91
CA LEU A 88 6.96 5.67 5.09
C LEU A 88 8.10 5.77 6.11
N VAL A 89 9.35 5.88 5.65
CA VAL A 89 10.52 5.80 6.55
C VAL A 89 11.27 7.11 6.76
N GLN A 90 10.95 8.18 6.01
CA GLN A 90 11.73 9.44 5.99
C GLN A 90 11.98 10.00 7.39
N ASN A 91 11.00 9.92 8.29
CA ASN A 91 11.11 10.47 9.63
C ASN A 91 11.85 9.55 10.63
N ASN A 92 12.04 8.27 10.29
CA ASN A 92 12.54 7.24 11.22
C ASN A 92 13.61 6.33 10.59
N LEU A 93 14.42 6.83 9.65
CA LEU A 93 15.44 6.02 8.98
C LEU A 93 16.61 5.66 9.93
N HIS A 94 16.48 4.52 10.61
CA HIS A 94 17.47 4.00 11.55
C HIS A 94 18.55 3.17 10.85
N SER A 95 19.79 3.17 11.36
CA SER A 95 20.90 2.40 10.75
C SER A 95 20.66 0.89 10.75
N SER A 96 19.84 0.39 11.68
CA SER A 96 19.48 -1.03 11.74
C SER A 96 18.64 -1.53 10.56
N LEU A 97 18.03 -0.62 9.78
CA LEU A 97 17.32 -0.95 8.52
C LEU A 97 18.28 -1.23 7.35
N LEU A 98 19.56 -0.93 7.52
CA LEU A 98 20.58 -1.10 6.49
C LEU A 98 21.32 -2.42 6.60
N GLY A 99 20.99 -3.23 7.61
CA GLY A 99 21.58 -4.54 7.83
C GLY A 99 21.21 -5.54 6.73
N ALA A 100 22.13 -6.45 6.39
CA ALA A 100 21.87 -7.51 5.43
C ALA A 100 20.77 -8.47 5.90
N ASP A 101 20.62 -8.66 7.22
CA ASP A 101 19.56 -9.45 7.83
C ASP A 101 18.17 -8.88 7.55
N TYR A 102 18.02 -7.56 7.60
CA TYR A 102 16.78 -6.87 7.27
C TYR A 102 16.37 -7.15 5.81
N TRP A 103 17.29 -6.95 4.86
CA TRP A 103 16.99 -7.17 3.45
C TRP A 103 16.83 -8.64 3.11
N PHE A 104 17.58 -9.54 3.75
CA PHE A 104 17.37 -10.98 3.60
C PHE A 104 15.93 -11.38 3.97
N LEU A 105 15.43 -10.90 5.11
CA LEU A 105 14.04 -11.16 5.54
C LEU A 105 13.02 -10.54 4.59
N CYS A 106 13.28 -9.35 4.07
CA CYS A 106 12.44 -8.70 3.08
C CYS A 106 12.31 -9.53 1.79
N ASN A 107 13.43 -10.02 1.26
CA ASN A 107 13.45 -10.87 0.07
C ASN A 107 12.83 -12.24 0.33
N ALA A 108 13.08 -12.84 1.49
CA ALA A 108 12.44 -14.08 1.90
C ALA A 108 10.91 -13.91 1.98
N ALA A 109 10.42 -12.79 2.51
CA ALA A 109 8.99 -12.48 2.56
C ALA A 109 8.38 -12.36 1.17
N VAL A 110 9.05 -11.68 0.22
CA VAL A 110 8.61 -11.62 -1.19
C VAL A 110 8.45 -13.02 -1.78
N ILE A 111 9.47 -13.88 -1.64
CA ILE A 111 9.45 -15.25 -2.19
C ILE A 111 8.31 -16.05 -1.55
N ILE A 112 8.26 -16.09 -0.23
CA ILE A 112 7.27 -16.89 0.52
C ILE A 112 5.86 -16.42 0.18
N TYR A 113 5.61 -15.11 0.20
CA TYR A 113 4.28 -14.56 -0.06
C TYR A 113 3.85 -14.78 -1.52
N SER A 114 4.76 -14.61 -2.48
CA SER A 114 4.48 -14.89 -3.90
C SER A 114 4.12 -16.35 -4.16
N LEU A 115 4.69 -17.28 -3.40
CA LEU A 115 4.37 -18.71 -3.50
C LEU A 115 3.07 -19.07 -2.75
N ILE A 116 2.87 -18.51 -1.56
CA ILE A 116 1.66 -18.73 -0.75
C ILE A 116 0.41 -18.28 -1.51
N THR A 117 0.47 -17.15 -2.21
CA THR A 117 -0.65 -16.62 -3.01
C THR A 117 -1.07 -17.52 -4.17
N GLN A 118 -0.25 -18.50 -4.58
CA GLN A 118 -0.66 -19.50 -5.58
C GLN A 118 -1.56 -20.60 -5.00
N CYS A 119 -1.61 -20.73 -3.68
CA CYS A 119 -2.44 -21.72 -3.00
C CYS A 119 -3.85 -21.17 -2.76
N THR A 120 -4.88 -21.85 -3.25
CA THR A 120 -6.31 -21.47 -3.11
C THR A 120 -6.70 -21.23 -1.66
N PHE A 121 -6.09 -21.97 -0.72
CA PHE A 121 -6.38 -21.81 0.69
C PHE A 121 -6.07 -20.40 1.18
N PHE A 122 -5.05 -19.73 0.63
CA PHE A 122 -4.65 -18.39 1.03
C PHE A 122 -5.19 -17.29 0.10
N GLU A 123 -6.08 -17.63 -0.84
CA GLU A 123 -6.78 -16.65 -1.66
C GLU A 123 -7.89 -16.00 -0.81
N PHE A 124 -7.56 -14.84 -0.24
CA PHE A 124 -8.51 -14.03 0.51
C PHE A 124 -8.85 -12.79 -0.30
N SER A 125 -10.14 -12.58 -0.55
CA SER A 125 -10.65 -11.35 -1.14
C SER A 125 -11.83 -10.88 -0.31
N TYR A 126 -11.70 -9.71 0.31
CA TYR A 126 -12.83 -9.11 1.01
C TYR A 126 -13.82 -8.58 -0.02
N SER A 127 -14.59 -9.48 -0.64
CA SER A 127 -15.73 -9.18 -1.51
C SER A 127 -16.96 -9.88 -0.93
N SER A 128 -18.11 -9.23 -1.02
CA SER A 128 -19.40 -9.77 -0.57
C SER A 128 -19.79 -11.08 -1.28
N SER A 129 -19.20 -11.35 -2.44
CA SER A 129 -19.42 -12.55 -3.26
C SER A 129 -18.46 -13.72 -2.96
N SER A 130 -17.45 -13.53 -2.11
CA SER A 130 -16.44 -14.56 -1.86
C SER A 130 -16.94 -15.65 -0.92
N VAL A 131 -16.91 -16.91 -1.36
CA VAL A 131 -17.27 -18.08 -0.55
C VAL A 131 -16.01 -18.68 0.08
N TYR A 132 -15.95 -18.70 1.41
CA TYR A 132 -14.82 -19.23 2.16
C TYR A 132 -15.09 -20.63 2.70
N THR A 133 -14.08 -21.49 2.64
CA THR A 133 -14.12 -22.78 3.34
C THR A 133 -14.05 -22.57 4.85
N VAL A 134 -14.58 -23.52 5.62
CA VAL A 134 -14.53 -23.49 7.10
C VAL A 134 -13.08 -23.37 7.61
N GLY A 135 -12.13 -24.07 6.97
CA GLY A 135 -10.71 -23.99 7.32
C GLY A 135 -10.10 -22.61 7.11
N GLN A 136 -10.46 -21.95 6.00
CA GLN A 136 -10.04 -20.57 5.72
C GLN A 136 -10.56 -19.57 6.75
N VAL A 137 -11.82 -19.72 7.15
CA VAL A 137 -12.42 -18.87 8.19
C VAL A 137 -11.67 -19.04 9.52
N TYR A 138 -11.42 -20.28 9.96
CA TYR A 138 -10.67 -20.51 11.21
C TYR A 138 -9.25 -19.98 11.16
N PHE A 139 -8.55 -20.18 10.04
CA PHE A 139 -7.21 -19.64 9.85
C PHE A 139 -7.21 -18.11 9.95
N ASN A 140 -8.13 -17.42 9.27
CA ASN A 140 -8.23 -15.96 9.30
C ASN A 140 -8.58 -15.42 10.68
N VAL A 141 -9.52 -16.06 11.40
CA VAL A 141 -9.86 -15.66 12.76
C VAL A 141 -8.64 -15.78 13.68
N ALA A 142 -7.90 -16.89 13.60
CA ALA A 142 -6.68 -17.08 14.37
C ALA A 142 -5.61 -16.02 14.03
N LEU A 143 -5.39 -15.76 12.75
CA LEU A 143 -4.45 -14.75 12.28
C LEU A 143 -4.84 -13.34 12.77
N CYS A 144 -6.12 -12.98 12.66
CA CYS A 144 -6.65 -11.70 13.14
C CYS A 144 -6.47 -11.53 14.65
N ILE A 145 -6.72 -12.56 15.46
CA ILE A 145 -6.52 -12.51 16.91
C ILE A 145 -5.04 -12.25 17.24
N ILE A 146 -4.13 -12.97 16.57
CA ILE A 146 -2.68 -12.78 16.75
C ILE A 146 -2.28 -11.35 16.36
N LEU A 147 -2.73 -10.88 15.19
CA LEU A 147 -2.41 -9.55 14.69
C LEU A 147 -2.92 -8.45 15.62
N ILE A 148 -4.19 -8.53 16.05
CA ILE A 148 -4.78 -7.58 17.00
C ILE A 148 -4.00 -7.57 18.31
N GLY A 149 -3.63 -8.74 18.85
CA GLY A 149 -2.83 -8.84 20.06
C GLY A 149 -1.47 -8.13 19.93
N VAL A 150 -0.79 -8.31 18.80
CA VAL A 150 0.48 -7.62 18.52
C VAL A 150 0.28 -6.12 18.37
N LEU A 151 -0.75 -5.67 17.65
CA LEU A 151 -1.04 -4.25 17.46
C LEU A 151 -1.40 -3.55 18.78
N LEU A 152 -2.22 -4.19 19.62
CA LEU A 152 -2.57 -3.67 20.95
C LEU A 152 -1.33 -3.52 21.83
N LYS A 153 -0.39 -4.48 21.76
CA LYS A 153 0.90 -4.37 22.45
C LYS A 153 1.71 -3.15 21.96
N GLN A 154 1.77 -2.91 20.64
CA GLN A 154 2.48 -1.75 20.09
C GLN A 154 1.85 -0.41 20.50
N VAL A 155 0.52 -0.36 20.55
CA VAL A 155 -0.24 0.81 21.05
C VAL A 155 0.06 1.05 22.52
N TYR A 156 -0.04 0.01 23.35
CA TYR A 156 0.25 0.08 24.79
C TYR A 156 1.68 0.58 25.05
N GLN A 157 2.65 0.13 24.24
CA GLN A 157 4.05 0.55 24.32
C GLN A 157 4.34 1.91 23.67
N LYS A 158 3.31 2.62 23.18
CA LYS A 158 3.42 3.93 22.50
C LYS A 158 4.46 3.90 21.37
N ARG A 159 4.42 2.86 20.54
CA ARG A 159 5.33 2.65 19.40
C ARG A 159 4.71 2.90 18.04
N ALA A 160 3.39 3.09 18.00
CA ALA A 160 2.69 3.44 16.78
C ALA A 160 2.99 4.89 16.37
N ASN A 161 3.24 5.08 15.07
CA ASN A 161 3.33 6.39 14.44
C ASN A 161 1.92 6.93 14.18
N PHE A 162 1.28 7.44 15.23
CA PHE A 162 -0.08 7.97 15.17
C PHE A 162 -0.23 9.13 14.19
N HIS A 163 0.81 9.94 13.96
CA HIS A 163 0.77 11.02 12.97
C HIS A 163 0.60 10.47 11.56
N MET A 164 1.33 9.42 11.21
CA MET A 164 1.21 8.79 9.90
C MET A 164 -0.14 8.07 9.73
N LEU A 165 -0.58 7.33 10.77
CA LEU A 165 -1.90 6.69 10.77
C LEU A 165 -3.03 7.72 10.58
N LEU A 166 -2.98 8.82 11.31
CA LEU A 166 -3.96 9.90 11.19
C LEU A 166 -3.93 10.51 9.79
N ALA A 167 -2.75 10.75 9.22
CA ALA A 167 -2.63 11.26 7.86
C ALA A 167 -3.26 10.32 6.83
N ILE A 168 -3.04 9.01 6.95
CA ILE A 168 -3.66 8.00 6.07
C ILE A 168 -5.19 8.01 6.25
N VAL A 169 -5.68 7.96 7.49
CA VAL A 169 -7.13 7.98 7.78
C VAL A 169 -7.79 9.24 7.23
N LEU A 170 -7.19 10.41 7.46
CA LEU A 170 -7.72 11.67 6.93
C LEU A 170 -7.72 11.69 5.41
N GLY A 171 -6.63 11.26 4.77
CA GLY A 171 -6.53 11.18 3.30
C GLY A 171 -7.62 10.29 2.71
N TYR A 172 -7.79 9.08 3.23
CA TYR A 172 -8.84 8.16 2.77
C TYR A 172 -10.25 8.65 3.10
N THR A 173 -10.45 9.34 4.21
CA THR A 173 -11.74 9.96 4.54
C THR A 173 -12.08 11.07 3.55
N THR A 174 -11.12 11.91 3.19
CA THR A 174 -11.32 12.95 2.16
C THR A 174 -11.66 12.33 0.82
N LEU A 175 -10.91 11.31 0.39
CA LEU A 175 -11.19 10.59 -0.85
C LEU A 175 -12.58 9.95 -0.83
N TYR A 176 -12.96 9.31 0.28
CA TYR A 176 -14.30 8.73 0.44
C TYR A 176 -15.40 9.78 0.30
N VAL A 177 -15.28 10.93 0.96
CA VAL A 177 -16.26 12.03 0.86
C VAL A 177 -16.34 12.57 -0.57
N MET A 178 -15.21 12.73 -1.26
CA MET A 178 -15.18 13.16 -2.66
C MET A 178 -15.91 12.16 -3.56
N ILE A 179 -15.57 10.88 -3.45
CA ILE A 179 -16.21 9.81 -4.24
C ILE A 179 -17.71 9.77 -3.95
N ARG A 180 -18.11 9.77 -2.67
CA ARG A 180 -19.51 9.67 -2.25
C ARG A 180 -20.37 10.86 -2.67
N SER A 181 -19.76 12.01 -2.95
CA SER A 181 -20.50 13.17 -3.45
C SER A 181 -20.98 13.02 -4.90
N VAL A 182 -20.49 12.02 -5.64
CA VAL A 182 -20.86 11.78 -7.04
C VAL A 182 -21.31 10.33 -7.28
N ALA A 183 -20.75 9.35 -6.57
CA ALA A 183 -21.12 7.94 -6.67
C ALA A 183 -22.23 7.57 -5.68
N GLU A 184 -23.29 6.90 -6.18
CA GLU A 184 -24.39 6.39 -5.35
C GLU A 184 -23.97 5.21 -4.49
N GLU A 185 -23.13 4.33 -5.02
CA GLU A 185 -22.56 3.17 -4.32
C GLU A 185 -21.04 3.24 -4.33
N VAL A 186 -20.43 2.86 -3.20
CA VAL A 186 -18.98 2.78 -3.04
C VAL A 186 -18.66 1.42 -2.43
N HIS A 187 -17.92 0.60 -3.16
CA HIS A 187 -17.46 -0.69 -2.67
C HIS A 187 -16.07 -0.54 -2.05
N PHE A 188 -15.83 -1.31 -0.99
CA PHE A 188 -14.56 -1.33 -0.29
C PHE A 188 -13.81 -2.61 -0.65
N HIS A 189 -12.57 -2.46 -1.11
CA HIS A 189 -11.69 -3.57 -1.41
C HIS A 189 -10.35 -3.34 -0.72
N PHE A 190 -10.00 -4.21 0.23
CA PHE A 190 -8.76 -4.08 0.99
C PHE A 190 -7.70 -5.03 0.44
N HIS A 191 -6.66 -4.42 -0.11
CA HIS A 191 -5.47 -5.10 -0.60
C HIS A 191 -4.44 -5.31 0.51
N HIS A 192 -3.66 -6.39 0.43
CA HIS A 192 -2.61 -6.69 1.42
C HIS A 192 -1.52 -5.63 1.45
N VAL A 193 -1.29 -4.90 0.36
CA VAL A 193 -0.37 -3.75 0.31
C VAL A 193 -0.85 -2.63 1.23
N PHE A 194 -2.11 -2.22 1.10
CA PHE A 194 -2.71 -1.20 1.95
C PHE A 194 -2.70 -1.64 3.42
N VAL A 195 -3.14 -2.86 3.70
CA VAL A 195 -3.14 -3.42 5.07
C VAL A 195 -1.73 -3.46 5.66
N SER A 196 -0.74 -3.92 4.89
CA SER A 196 0.66 -3.96 5.33
C SER A 196 1.20 -2.57 5.63
N THR A 197 0.80 -1.56 4.86
CA THR A 197 1.16 -0.15 5.10
C THR A 197 0.60 0.35 6.43
N ILE A 198 -0.67 0.08 6.72
CA ILE A 198 -1.27 0.44 8.01
C ILE A 198 -0.53 -0.24 9.16
N ILE A 199 -0.25 -1.54 9.02
CA ILE A 199 0.44 -2.33 10.05
C ILE A 199 1.88 -1.81 10.26
N LEU A 200 2.60 -1.43 9.20
CA LEU A 200 3.96 -0.88 9.27
C LEU A 200 4.04 0.33 10.21
N CYS A 201 2.99 1.15 10.28
CA CYS A 201 2.94 2.30 11.17
C CYS A 201 3.03 1.92 12.66
N PHE A 202 2.83 0.66 13.04
CA PHE A 202 2.96 0.17 14.42
C PHE A 202 4.37 -0.34 14.75
N PHE A 203 5.25 -0.55 13.76
CA PHE A 203 6.58 -1.14 13.93
C PHE A 203 7.69 -0.15 13.55
N THR A 204 7.63 1.06 14.11
CA THR A 204 8.56 2.16 13.73
C THR A 204 9.76 2.30 14.67
N LYS A 205 9.78 1.62 15.80
CA LYS A 205 10.92 1.62 16.75
C LYS A 205 11.82 0.42 16.50
N PHE A 206 12.96 0.65 15.85
CA PHE A 206 13.89 -0.40 15.44
C PHE A 206 14.91 -0.82 16.50
N GLU A 207 14.66 -0.46 17.77
CA GLU A 207 15.47 -0.86 18.94
C GLU A 207 15.32 -2.36 19.24
N TYR A 208 14.17 -2.94 18.90
CA TYR A 208 13.86 -4.34 19.12
C TYR A 208 13.92 -5.13 17.82
N ASN A 209 14.62 -6.27 17.84
CA ASN A 209 14.73 -7.16 16.69
C ASN A 209 13.36 -7.60 16.15
N PHE A 210 12.39 -7.84 17.05
CA PHE A 210 11.02 -8.20 16.67
C PHE A 210 10.35 -7.14 15.78
N ASP A 211 10.46 -5.86 16.16
CA ASP A 211 9.84 -4.76 15.41
C ASP A 211 10.54 -4.59 14.05
N ARG A 212 11.88 -4.68 14.04
CA ARG A 212 12.69 -4.65 12.82
C ARG A 212 12.35 -5.78 11.84
N TYR A 213 12.26 -7.01 12.32
CA TYR A 213 11.97 -8.18 11.48
C TYR A 213 10.54 -8.16 10.95
N THR A 214 9.57 -7.76 11.79
CA THR A 214 8.18 -7.60 11.34
C THR A 214 8.08 -6.51 10.28
N HIS A 215 8.77 -5.38 10.47
CA HIS A 215 8.83 -4.32 9.48
C HIS A 215 9.48 -4.79 8.16
N ALA A 216 10.56 -5.57 8.20
CA ALA A 216 11.20 -6.15 7.01
C ALA A 216 10.24 -7.02 6.20
N ILE A 217 9.49 -7.90 6.90
CA ILE A 217 8.51 -8.79 6.30
C ILE A 217 7.39 -7.97 5.62
N LEU A 218 6.85 -6.97 6.31
CA LEU A 218 5.76 -6.14 5.78
C LEU A 218 6.20 -5.28 4.58
N ILE A 219 7.44 -4.76 4.59
CA ILE A 219 8.01 -4.08 3.41
C ILE A 219 8.15 -5.06 2.24
N GLY A 220 8.55 -6.31 2.50
CA GLY A 220 8.59 -7.35 1.45
C GLY A 220 7.22 -7.60 0.83
N ILE A 221 6.19 -7.77 1.68
CA ILE A 221 4.79 -7.96 1.23
C ILE A 221 4.29 -6.75 0.42
N LEU A 222 4.60 -5.53 0.88
CA LEU A 222 4.26 -4.29 0.18
C LEU A 222 4.92 -4.23 -1.21
N ILE A 223 6.23 -4.45 -1.29
CA ILE A 223 6.98 -4.44 -2.55
C ILE A 223 6.45 -5.50 -3.51
N GLN A 224 6.15 -6.71 -3.01
CA GLN A 224 5.57 -7.79 -3.81
C GLN A 224 4.23 -7.38 -4.40
N GLY A 225 3.33 -6.80 -3.60
CA GLY A 225 2.02 -6.40 -4.11
C GLY A 225 2.09 -5.28 -5.14
N PHE A 226 2.94 -4.26 -4.93
CA PHE A 226 3.18 -3.22 -5.95
C PHE A 226 3.71 -3.80 -7.27
N SER A 227 4.64 -4.76 -7.20
CA SER A 227 5.20 -5.42 -8.38
C SER A 227 4.16 -6.29 -9.12
N PHE A 228 3.34 -7.05 -8.38
CA PHE A 228 2.39 -7.97 -9.01
C PHE A 228 1.13 -7.30 -9.52
N PHE A 229 0.69 -6.21 -8.87
CA PHE A 229 -0.65 -5.66 -9.05
C PHE A 229 -0.67 -4.13 -9.15
N THR A 230 0.51 -3.49 -9.32
CA THR A 230 0.70 -2.04 -9.57
C THR A 230 0.27 -1.15 -8.39
N VAL A 231 0.26 0.17 -8.62
CA VAL A 231 -0.26 1.17 -7.66
C VAL A 231 -1.74 0.97 -7.30
N ASN A 232 -2.49 0.17 -8.05
CA ASN A 232 -3.91 -0.01 -7.75
C ASN A 232 -4.16 -0.66 -6.38
N GLU A 233 -3.19 -1.44 -5.88
CA GLU A 233 -3.25 -2.09 -4.57
C GLU A 233 -3.26 -1.14 -3.36
N ILE A 234 -2.97 0.15 -3.56
CA ILE A 234 -3.15 1.10 -2.47
C ILE A 234 -4.58 1.61 -2.38
N PHE A 235 -5.36 1.60 -3.47
CA PHE A 235 -6.73 2.13 -3.45
C PHE A 235 -7.69 1.19 -2.73
N ILE A 236 -8.58 1.77 -1.91
CA ILE A 236 -9.57 1.02 -1.14
C ILE A 236 -10.96 1.06 -1.78
N PHE A 237 -11.22 2.07 -2.61
CA PHE A 237 -12.54 2.37 -3.13
C PHE A 237 -12.66 1.92 -4.57
N SER A 238 -13.74 1.21 -4.89
CA SER A 238 -14.20 1.03 -6.25
C SER A 238 -15.62 1.57 -6.41
N THR A 239 -15.88 2.16 -7.57
CA THR A 239 -17.20 2.68 -7.94
C THR A 239 -17.52 2.24 -9.35
N ASP A 240 -18.81 2.28 -9.69
CA ASP A 240 -19.24 2.26 -11.08
C ASP A 240 -18.69 3.47 -11.83
N TYR A 241 -18.84 3.45 -13.16
CA TYR A 241 -18.43 4.56 -14.00
C TYR A 241 -19.18 5.84 -13.57
N VAL A 242 -18.41 6.81 -13.09
CA VAL A 242 -18.88 8.15 -12.78
C VAL A 242 -18.20 9.11 -13.75
N SER A 243 -18.98 10.03 -14.31
CA SER A 243 -18.44 11.05 -15.21
C SER A 243 -17.38 11.90 -14.49
N PRO A 244 -16.33 12.36 -15.18
CA PRO A 244 -15.34 13.24 -14.58
C PRO A 244 -15.99 14.47 -13.91
N PRO A 245 -15.42 14.94 -12.78
CA PRO A 245 -15.98 16.08 -12.08
C PRO A 245 -15.99 17.34 -12.97
N SER A 246 -17.07 18.12 -12.89
CA SER A 246 -17.15 19.38 -13.62
C SER A 246 -16.11 20.39 -13.13
N LEU A 247 -15.77 21.38 -13.97
CA LEU A 247 -14.83 22.43 -13.60
C LEU A 247 -15.31 23.22 -12.38
N GLU A 248 -16.62 23.46 -12.27
CA GLU A 248 -17.25 24.16 -11.15
C GLU A 248 -17.07 23.36 -9.86
N TYR A 249 -17.30 22.04 -9.91
CA TYR A 249 -17.10 21.17 -8.76
C TYR A 249 -15.63 21.18 -8.29
N ILE A 250 -14.68 21.05 -9.22
CA ILE A 250 -13.23 21.14 -8.92
C ILE A 250 -12.87 22.50 -8.32
N SER A 251 -13.44 23.59 -8.86
CA SER A 251 -13.19 24.96 -8.38
C SER A 251 -13.72 25.16 -6.96
N CYS A 252 -14.90 24.64 -6.66
CA CYS A 252 -15.48 24.64 -5.31
C CYS A 252 -14.62 23.84 -4.32
N LEU A 253 -14.19 22.62 -4.69
CA LEU A 253 -13.29 21.83 -3.85
C LEU A 253 -11.97 22.57 -3.60
N PHE A 254 -11.37 23.14 -4.63
CA PHE A 254 -10.14 23.93 -4.50
C PHE A 254 -10.32 25.11 -3.53
N ALA A 255 -11.40 25.87 -3.66
CA ALA A 255 -11.69 26.99 -2.77
C ALA A 255 -11.85 26.54 -1.30
N ILE A 256 -12.59 25.45 -1.07
CA ILE A 256 -12.76 24.87 0.27
C ILE A 256 -11.41 24.41 0.84
N SER A 257 -10.64 23.65 0.07
CA SER A 257 -9.31 23.18 0.49
C SER A 257 -8.35 24.33 0.78
N PHE A 258 -8.40 25.41 -0.01
CA PHE A 258 -7.59 26.60 0.22
C PHE A 258 -7.97 27.32 1.53
N VAL A 259 -9.26 27.46 1.82
CA VAL A 259 -9.75 28.05 3.08
C VAL A 259 -9.33 27.19 4.28
N ILE A 260 -9.52 25.87 4.20
CA ILE A 260 -9.09 24.94 5.26
C ILE A 260 -7.59 25.06 5.49
N TRP A 261 -6.77 25.02 4.43
CA TRP A 261 -5.32 25.18 4.53
C TRP A 261 -4.93 26.51 5.20
N PHE A 262 -5.59 27.60 4.81
CA PHE A 262 -5.34 28.93 5.40
C PHE A 262 -5.66 28.96 6.90
N ILE A 263 -6.79 28.38 7.32
CA ILE A 263 -7.19 28.28 8.73
C ILE A 263 -6.17 27.44 9.51
N LEU A 264 -5.86 26.23 9.03
CA LEU A 264 -4.90 25.33 9.69
C LEU A 264 -3.52 25.97 9.82
N LYS A 265 -3.05 26.68 8.78
CA LYS A 265 -1.78 27.41 8.82
C LYS A 265 -1.78 28.52 9.87
N ARG A 266 -2.89 29.25 10.03
CA ARG A 266 -3.00 30.27 11.09
C ARG A 266 -2.99 29.64 12.48
N LEU A 267 -3.75 28.57 12.69
CA LEU A 267 -3.79 27.86 13.97
C LEU A 267 -2.41 27.31 14.33
N TYR A 268 -1.72 26.67 13.39
CA TYR A 268 -0.37 26.15 13.62
C TYR A 268 0.62 27.25 14.05
N ARG A 269 0.59 28.42 13.39
CA ARG A 269 1.44 29.55 13.77
C ARG A 269 1.15 30.06 15.18
N HIS A 270 -0.13 30.11 15.57
CA HIS A 270 -0.52 30.53 16.90
C HIS A 270 -0.01 29.56 17.97
N THR A 271 -0.25 28.26 17.80
CA THR A 271 0.20 27.23 18.74
C THR A 271 1.73 27.19 18.85
N LYS A 272 2.44 27.32 17.72
CA LYS A 272 3.91 27.37 17.73
C LYS A 272 4.43 28.54 18.56
N LYS A 273 3.83 29.73 18.40
CA LYS A 273 4.22 30.92 19.16
C LYS A 273 3.98 30.75 20.66
N GLN A 274 2.85 30.17 21.06
CA GLN A 274 2.55 29.89 22.47
C GLN A 274 3.57 28.92 23.09
N ASN A 275 3.93 27.85 22.39
CA ASN A 275 4.93 26.90 22.87
C ASN A 275 6.34 27.54 23.00
N GLU A 276 6.72 28.44 22.09
CA GLU A 276 7.99 29.17 22.17
C GLU A 276 8.02 30.17 23.35
N GLU A 277 6.88 30.82 23.64
CA GLU A 277 6.70 31.70 24.79
C GLU A 277 6.78 30.91 26.12
N GLU A 278 6.12 29.75 26.22
CA GLU A 278 6.19 28.88 27.41
C GLU A 278 7.62 28.37 27.68
N VAL A 279 8.35 27.89 26.64
CA VAL A 279 9.73 27.41 26.80
C VAL A 279 10.67 28.52 27.26
N HIS A 280 10.45 29.77 26.82
CA HIS A 280 11.23 30.91 27.29
C HIS A 280 10.92 31.28 28.75
N GLU A 281 9.67 31.17 29.19
CA GLU A 281 9.27 31.44 30.58
C GLU A 281 9.93 30.44 31.55
N TYR A 282 10.00 29.16 31.19
CA TYR A 282 10.69 28.13 32.00
C TYR A 282 12.22 28.27 32.05
N GLN A 283 12.84 29.09 31.18
CA GLN A 283 14.30 29.32 31.20
C GLN A 283 14.70 30.55 32.04
N ILE A 284 13.74 31.38 32.45
CA ILE A 284 13.99 32.61 33.22
C ILE A 284 13.84 32.38 34.74
N ILE A 285 13.23 31.24 35.15
CA ILE A 285 13.03 30.82 36.54
C ILE A 285 14.14 29.86 36.96
#